data_AF-A0A257SJQ0-F1
#
_entry.id   AF-A0A257SJQ0-F1
#
_cell.length_a   1.000
_cell.length_b   1.000
_cell.length_c   1.000
_cell.angle_alpha   90.00
_cell.angle_beta   90.00
_cell.angle_gamma   90.00
#
_symmetry.space_group_name_H-M   'P 1'
#
loop_
_entity.id
_entity.type
_entity.pdbx_description
1 polymer ?
#
loop_
_entity_poly.entity_id
_entity_poly.type
_entity_poly.pdbx_seq_one_letter_code
_entity_poly.pdbx_strand_id
1 'polypeptide(L)'
;MFRGGIVGSQIDSYVMLSLMDTLQLESAVRCLQPLCRGKMLQRVDEWPGGVVLHFRDEAVALLAHRAPLGLWRATRKEEQPPQSAFVKQLAQRLRGFRLEELSLPWADRIVRFDFSRTQLSKREDRLSLIAECFGGRGNIVLLDAEARIRLAWRWDSLEQARPRFLPGAVYAPANDRRGASGD
;
A
#
# COMPACT_ATOMS: atom_id res chain seq x y z
N MET A 1 13.68 23.36 -45.82
CA MET A 1 13.60 21.92 -45.47
C MET A 1 13.82 21.82 -43.95
N PHE A 2 12.88 21.19 -43.25
CA PHE A 2 12.65 21.08 -41.80
C PHE A 2 13.91 21.07 -40.88
N ARG A 3 14.01 21.96 -39.87
CA ARG A 3 13.76 21.75 -38.40
C ARG A 3 14.27 20.38 -37.90
N GLY A 4 15.15 20.21 -36.90
CA GLY A 4 15.56 21.03 -35.75
C GLY A 4 15.37 20.21 -34.47
N GLY A 5 16.43 20.06 -33.63
CA GLY A 5 16.40 19.54 -32.24
C GLY A 5 15.99 18.06 -32.11
N ILE A 6 16.57 17.23 -31.25
CA ILE A 6 16.58 17.29 -29.78
C ILE A 6 17.73 16.35 -29.37
N VAL A 7 18.87 16.92 -28.94
CA VAL A 7 19.27 16.99 -27.53
C VAL A 7 19.08 15.65 -26.83
N GLY A 8 20.18 14.91 -26.67
CA GLY A 8 20.28 13.87 -25.66
C GLY A 8 19.91 14.47 -24.30
N SER A 9 18.66 14.23 -23.90
CA SER A 9 18.15 14.55 -22.58
C SER A 9 18.58 13.45 -21.63
N GLN A 10 19.88 13.42 -21.35
CA GLN A 10 20.40 12.93 -20.08
C GLN A 10 20.07 13.97 -19.02
N ILE A 11 18.77 14.15 -18.77
CA ILE A 11 18.24 15.03 -17.73
C ILE A 11 18.03 14.16 -16.50
N ASP A 12 18.97 14.34 -15.58
CA ASP A 12 18.83 14.20 -14.14
C ASP A 12 18.52 12.82 -13.56
N SER A 13 19.49 11.92 -13.72
CA SER A 13 19.73 10.79 -12.80
C SER A 13 20.03 11.20 -11.34
N TYR A 14 19.73 12.43 -10.92
CA TYR A 14 20.12 13.01 -9.62
C TYR A 14 18.98 13.67 -8.81
N VAL A 15 17.74 13.73 -9.31
CA VAL A 15 16.60 14.32 -8.55
C VAL A 15 15.61 13.29 -7.98
N MET A 16 15.66 12.01 -8.40
CA MET A 16 14.50 11.11 -8.25
C MET A 16 14.76 9.76 -7.58
N LEU A 17 15.64 9.73 -6.57
CA LEU A 17 15.66 8.67 -5.53
C LEU A 17 14.79 9.06 -4.31
N SER A 18 13.78 9.92 -4.52
CA SER A 18 13.03 10.51 -3.40
C SER A 18 12.21 9.43 -2.67
N LEU A 19 12.75 9.02 -1.54
CA LEU A 19 12.01 8.43 -0.45
C LEU A 19 10.94 9.44 -0.03
N MET A 20 9.65 9.14 -0.16
CA MET A 20 8.63 9.99 0.46
C MET A 20 8.86 10.00 1.97
N ASP A 21 9.09 11.18 2.54
CA ASP A 21 9.06 11.35 3.99
C ASP A 21 7.61 11.28 4.51
N THR A 22 7.44 11.26 5.83
CA THR A 22 6.13 11.14 6.46
C THR A 22 5.19 12.30 6.09
N LEU A 23 5.69 13.54 5.95
CA LEU A 23 4.89 14.71 5.61
C LEU A 23 4.43 14.69 4.15
N GLN A 24 5.32 14.29 3.25
CA GLN A 24 4.98 14.06 1.84
C GLN A 24 3.96 12.93 1.69
N LEU A 25 4.12 11.85 2.45
CA LEU A 25 3.18 10.74 2.44
C LEU A 25 1.81 11.12 2.99
N GLU A 26 1.77 11.90 4.07
CA GLU A 26 0.54 12.47 4.60
C GLU A 26 -0.14 13.38 3.57
N SER A 27 0.62 14.21 2.87
CA SER A 27 0.11 15.06 1.79
C SER A 27 -0.47 14.23 0.65
N ALA A 28 0.20 13.15 0.25
CA ALA A 28 -0.32 12.23 -0.78
C ALA A 28 -1.61 11.54 -0.33
N VAL A 29 -1.70 11.10 0.92
CA VAL A 29 -2.93 10.55 1.53
C VAL A 29 -4.07 11.56 1.44
N ARG A 30 -3.84 12.81 1.88
CA ARG A 30 -4.85 13.88 1.83
C ARG A 30 -5.31 14.19 0.40
N CYS A 31 -4.42 14.14 -0.57
CA CYS A 31 -4.75 14.36 -1.98
C CYS A 31 -5.53 13.18 -2.59
N LEU A 32 -5.18 11.93 -2.26
CA LEU A 32 -5.75 10.74 -2.89
C LEU A 32 -7.02 10.24 -2.22
N GLN A 33 -7.20 10.49 -0.92
CA GLN A 33 -8.40 10.07 -0.18
C GLN A 33 -9.72 10.56 -0.82
N PRO A 34 -9.93 11.85 -1.13
CA PRO A 34 -11.18 12.31 -1.74
C PRO A 34 -11.39 11.71 -3.14
N LEU A 35 -10.32 11.32 -3.83
CA LEU A 35 -10.40 10.71 -5.15
C LEU A 35 -10.80 9.23 -5.09
N CYS A 36 -10.56 8.54 -3.98
CA CYS A 36 -10.76 7.08 -3.88
C CYS A 36 -11.90 6.69 -2.91
N ARG A 37 -12.23 7.53 -1.94
CA ARG A 37 -13.23 7.24 -0.90
C ARG A 37 -14.61 6.92 -1.51
N GLY A 38 -15.27 5.91 -0.95
CA GLY A 38 -16.55 5.36 -1.40
C GLY A 38 -16.49 4.57 -2.71
N LYS A 39 -15.37 4.61 -3.44
CA LYS A 39 -15.21 3.87 -4.69
C LYS A 39 -14.91 2.41 -4.39
N MET A 40 -15.49 1.55 -5.22
CA MET A 40 -15.26 0.11 -5.17
C MET A 40 -13.91 -0.22 -5.80
N LEU A 41 -13.15 -1.11 -5.15
CA LEU A 41 -11.95 -1.69 -5.72
C LEU A 41 -12.35 -2.67 -6.83
N GLN A 42 -11.85 -2.43 -8.03
CA GLN A 42 -12.16 -3.23 -9.22
C GLN A 42 -11.10 -4.30 -9.47
N ARG A 43 -9.82 -3.93 -9.27
CA ARG A 43 -8.67 -4.79 -9.56
C ARG A 43 -7.47 -4.41 -8.69
N VAL A 44 -6.58 -5.37 -8.50
CA VAL A 44 -5.25 -5.15 -7.95
C VAL A 44 -4.24 -5.71 -8.93
N ASP A 45 -3.29 -4.88 -9.35
CA ASP A 45 -2.21 -5.27 -10.26
C ASP A 45 -0.88 -5.27 -9.52
N GLU A 46 0.03 -6.13 -9.97
CA GLU A 46 1.41 -6.19 -9.48
C GLU A 46 2.18 -4.96 -9.99
N TRP A 47 3.03 -4.40 -9.14
CA TRP A 47 3.97 -3.35 -9.53
C TRP A 47 5.36 -3.62 -8.95
N PRO A 48 6.45 -3.24 -9.62
CA PRO A 48 7.79 -3.34 -9.04
C PRO A 48 7.87 -2.66 -7.67
N GLY A 49 7.93 -3.47 -6.61
CA GLY A 49 8.02 -2.99 -5.23
C GLY A 49 6.69 -2.81 -4.48
N GLY A 50 5.56 -3.23 -5.05
CA GLY A 50 4.26 -3.15 -4.37
C GLY A 50 3.08 -3.51 -5.27
N VAL A 51 1.99 -2.76 -5.12
CA VAL A 51 0.72 -3.03 -5.84
C VAL A 51 0.11 -1.76 -6.40
N VAL A 52 -0.71 -1.90 -7.45
CA VAL A 52 -1.63 -0.86 -7.89
C VAL A 52 -3.06 -1.26 -7.57
N LEU A 53 -3.74 -0.42 -6.80
CA LEU A 53 -5.16 -0.54 -6.49
C LEU A 53 -5.97 0.25 -7.53
N HIS A 54 -6.79 -0.45 -8.31
CA HIS A 54 -7.64 0.15 -9.31
C HIS A 54 -9.05 0.36 -8.75
N PHE A 55 -9.42 1.61 -8.58
CA PHE A 55 -10.78 2.08 -8.38
C PHE A 55 -11.37 2.53 -9.72
N ARG A 56 -12.69 2.71 -9.79
CA ARG A 56 -13.43 2.98 -11.05
C ARG A 56 -12.71 3.90 -12.05
N ASP A 57 -12.34 5.10 -11.61
CA ASP A 57 -11.71 6.12 -12.45
C ASP A 57 -10.37 6.59 -11.88
N GLU A 58 -9.81 5.85 -10.91
CA GLU A 58 -8.58 6.23 -10.21
C GLU A 58 -7.75 5.00 -9.93
N ALA A 59 -6.44 5.10 -10.10
CA ALA A 59 -5.51 4.05 -9.77
C ALA A 59 -4.44 4.61 -8.83
N VAL A 60 -4.17 3.86 -7.77
CA VAL A 60 -3.22 4.26 -6.72
C VAL A 60 -2.15 3.19 -6.59
N ALA A 61 -0.90 3.58 -6.80
CA ALA A 61 0.25 2.72 -6.55
C ALA A 61 0.68 2.85 -5.08
N LEU A 62 0.77 1.69 -4.42
CA LEU A 62 1.23 1.53 -3.05
C LEU A 62 2.56 0.76 -3.07
N LEU A 63 3.65 1.48 -2.86
CA LEU A 63 5.01 0.98 -3.07
C LEU A 63 5.74 0.89 -1.72
N ALA A 64 6.01 -0.33 -1.28
CA ALA A 64 6.54 -0.61 0.05
C ALA A 64 7.99 -1.13 0.04
N HIS A 65 8.40 -1.77 -1.06
CA HIS A 65 9.62 -2.58 -1.08
C HIS A 65 10.74 -1.99 -1.94
N ARG A 66 10.39 -1.22 -2.98
CA ARG A 66 11.35 -0.63 -3.93
C ARG A 66 10.98 0.82 -4.20
N ALA A 67 11.99 1.67 -4.37
CA ALA A 67 11.78 3.06 -4.73
C ALA A 67 11.12 3.20 -6.11
N PRO A 68 10.26 4.22 -6.31
CA PRO A 68 9.86 5.21 -5.31
C PRO A 68 8.94 4.61 -4.24
N LEU A 69 9.17 4.94 -2.96
CA LEU A 69 8.39 4.40 -1.84
C LEU A 69 7.25 5.34 -1.47
N GLY A 70 6.13 4.78 -0.99
CA GLY A 70 4.98 5.54 -0.54
C GLY A 70 3.75 5.35 -1.43
N LEU A 71 3.03 6.45 -1.63
CA LEU A 71 1.71 6.45 -2.24
C LEU A 71 1.67 7.39 -3.44
N TRP A 72 1.28 6.86 -4.60
CA TRP A 72 1.35 7.59 -5.86
C TRP A 72 0.06 7.42 -6.66
N ARG A 73 -0.32 8.44 -7.43
CA ARG A 73 -1.35 8.28 -8.46
C ARG A 73 -0.75 7.52 -9.64
N ALA A 74 -1.34 6.40 -10.02
CA ALA A 74 -0.89 5.63 -11.17
C ALA A 74 -1.51 6.21 -12.44
N THR A 75 -0.69 6.89 -13.25
CA THR A 75 -1.12 7.57 -14.49
C THR A 75 -0.72 6.83 -15.76
N ARG A 76 0.19 5.85 -15.68
CA ARG A 76 0.69 5.08 -16.82
C ARG A 76 0.47 3.59 -16.60
N LYS A 77 0.08 2.88 -17.67
CA LYS A 77 0.25 1.43 -17.74
C LYS A 77 1.73 1.16 -18.03
N GLU A 78 2.52 0.84 -17.00
CA GLU A 78 3.79 0.14 -17.24
C GLU A 78 3.51 -1.30 -17.67
N GLU A 79 4.49 -1.95 -18.29
CA GLU A 79 4.45 -3.39 -18.50
C GLU A 79 4.32 -4.08 -17.15
N GLN A 80 3.18 -4.73 -16.93
CA GLN A 80 2.88 -5.34 -15.66
C GLN A 80 3.71 -6.62 -15.51
N PRO A 81 4.47 -6.78 -14.42
CA PRO A 81 5.10 -8.05 -14.11
C PRO A 81 4.03 -9.15 -13.92
N PRO A 82 4.39 -10.43 -14.06
CA PRO A 82 3.46 -11.52 -13.77
C PRO A 82 2.96 -11.42 -12.33
N GLN A 83 1.65 -11.58 -12.12
CA GLN A 83 1.06 -11.45 -10.79
C GLN A 83 1.62 -12.50 -9.81
N SER A 84 2.13 -12.01 -8.68
CA SER A 84 2.55 -12.85 -7.55
C SER A 84 1.36 -13.57 -6.91
N ALA A 85 1.64 -14.62 -6.13
CA ALA A 85 0.62 -15.30 -5.34
C ALA A 85 -0.05 -14.35 -4.32
N PHE A 86 0.72 -13.42 -3.74
CA PHE A 86 0.22 -12.39 -2.83
C PHE A 86 -0.83 -11.50 -3.52
N VAL A 87 -0.50 -10.93 -4.69
CA VAL A 87 -1.42 -10.03 -5.41
C VAL A 87 -2.70 -10.74 -5.82
N LYS A 88 -2.62 -11.99 -6.29
CA LYS A 88 -3.79 -12.81 -6.61
C LYS A 88 -4.72 -12.99 -5.40
N GLN A 89 -4.16 -13.36 -4.24
CA GLN A 89 -4.93 -13.53 -3.02
C GLN A 89 -5.50 -12.21 -2.50
N LEU A 90 -4.73 -11.12 -2.59
CA LEU A 90 -5.19 -9.78 -2.20
C LEU A 90 -6.38 -9.33 -3.07
N ALA A 91 -6.27 -9.47 -4.38
CA ALA A 91 -7.34 -9.15 -5.33
C ALA A 91 -8.62 -9.95 -5.05
N GLN A 92 -8.49 -11.24 -4.77
CA GLN A 92 -9.62 -12.10 -4.44
C GLN A 92 -10.31 -11.68 -3.14
N ARG A 93 -9.53 -11.37 -2.08
CA ARG A 93 -10.07 -11.01 -0.77
C ARG A 93 -10.73 -9.64 -0.74
N LEU A 94 -10.18 -8.65 -1.45
CA LEU A 94 -10.72 -7.29 -1.50
C LEU A 94 -11.79 -7.10 -2.59
N ARG A 95 -12.12 -8.14 -3.37
CA ARG A 95 -13.11 -8.03 -4.45
C ARG A 95 -14.46 -7.54 -3.92
N GLY A 96 -14.94 -6.44 -4.52
CA GLY A 96 -16.24 -5.85 -4.21
C GLY A 96 -16.26 -5.00 -2.94
N PHE A 97 -15.12 -4.80 -2.27
CA PHE A 97 -15.01 -3.85 -1.18
C PHE A 97 -14.91 -2.41 -1.69
N ARG A 98 -15.41 -1.47 -0.89
CA ARG A 98 -15.28 -0.03 -1.10
C ARG A 98 -14.27 0.54 -0.12
N LEU A 99 -13.52 1.54 -0.56
CA LEU A 99 -12.60 2.27 0.32
C LEU A 99 -13.40 3.22 1.22
N GLU A 100 -13.37 3.01 2.53
CA GLU A 100 -13.97 3.92 3.51
C GLU A 100 -13.01 5.04 3.91
N GLU A 101 -11.75 4.67 4.14
CA GLU A 101 -10.72 5.58 4.62
C GLU A 101 -9.35 5.21 4.07
N LEU A 102 -8.59 6.24 3.72
CA LEU A 102 -7.17 6.16 3.42
C LEU A 102 -6.47 7.09 4.39
N SER A 103 -5.56 6.58 5.21
CA SER A 103 -4.96 7.32 6.31
C SER A 103 -3.49 6.97 6.52
N LEU A 104 -2.83 7.79 7.34
CA LEU A 104 -1.48 7.57 7.87
C LEU A 104 -1.61 7.59 9.41
N PRO A 105 -2.08 6.50 10.04
CA PRO A 105 -2.51 6.57 11.44
C PRO A 105 -1.34 6.48 12.43
N TRP A 106 -0.11 6.26 11.94
CA TRP A 106 1.10 6.23 12.74
C TRP A 106 2.03 7.37 12.32
N ALA A 107 2.83 7.90 13.24
CA ALA A 107 3.83 8.94 12.97
C ALA A 107 5.07 8.40 12.23
N ASP A 108 4.85 7.55 11.23
CA ASP A 108 5.84 6.86 10.43
C ASP A 108 5.29 6.63 9.02
N ARG A 109 6.10 6.09 8.11
CA ARG A 109 5.70 5.89 6.70
C ARG A 109 4.86 4.63 6.52
N ILE A 110 3.73 4.60 7.20
CA ILE A 110 2.80 3.47 7.24
C ILE A 110 1.42 3.94 6.78
N VAL A 111 1.00 3.48 5.61
CA VAL A 111 -0.30 3.83 5.02
C VAL A 111 -1.32 2.76 5.37
N ARG A 112 -2.56 3.18 5.64
CA ARG A 112 -3.71 2.31 5.90
C ARG A 112 -4.84 2.61 4.93
N PHE A 113 -5.39 1.57 4.33
CA PHE A 113 -6.66 1.61 3.60
C PHE A 113 -7.67 0.77 4.36
N ASP A 114 -8.78 1.37 4.78
CA ASP A 114 -9.90 0.67 5.39
C ASP A 114 -10.99 0.45 4.37
N PHE A 115 -11.41 -0.81 4.26
CA PHE A 115 -12.37 -1.27 3.28
C PHE A 115 -13.61 -1.81 3.96
N SER A 116 -14.79 -1.51 3.40
CA SER A 116 -16.07 -2.09 3.81
C SER A 116 -16.74 -2.83 2.66
N ARG A 117 -17.59 -3.80 3.01
CA ARG A 117 -18.55 -4.40 2.09
C ARG A 117 -19.81 -4.80 2.84
N THR A 118 -20.95 -4.21 2.47
CA THR A 118 -22.25 -4.63 2.99
C THR A 118 -22.73 -5.89 2.27
N GLN A 119 -22.99 -6.94 3.04
CA GLN A 119 -23.60 -8.18 2.55
C GLN A 119 -25.12 -8.03 2.41
N LEU A 120 -25.75 -8.97 1.68
CA LEU A 120 -27.22 -9.03 1.56
C LEU A 120 -27.93 -9.16 2.93
N SER A 121 -27.27 -9.79 3.89
CA SER A 121 -27.72 -9.93 5.28
C SER A 121 -27.67 -8.62 6.09
N LYS A 122 -27.26 -7.50 5.48
CA LYS A 122 -26.92 -6.21 6.13
C LYS A 122 -25.71 -6.28 7.08
N ARG A 123 -25.00 -7.40 7.15
CA ARG A 123 -23.70 -7.48 7.83
C ARG A 123 -22.66 -6.68 7.05
N GLU A 124 -21.84 -5.93 7.76
CA GLU A 124 -20.69 -5.23 7.19
C GLU A 124 -19.43 -6.07 7.39
N ASP A 125 -18.75 -6.42 6.30
CA ASP A 125 -17.39 -6.97 6.33
C ASP A 125 -16.40 -5.80 6.33
N ARG A 126 -15.34 -5.90 7.14
CA ARG A 126 -14.26 -4.91 7.18
C ARG A 126 -12.90 -5.58 6.97
N LEU A 127 -12.06 -4.94 6.18
CA LEU A 127 -10.67 -5.33 5.96
C LEU A 127 -9.79 -4.09 5.95
N SER A 128 -8.56 -4.21 6.44
CA SER A 128 -7.58 -3.12 6.38
C SER A 128 -6.33 -3.56 5.63
N LEU A 129 -5.93 -2.81 4.61
CA LEU A 129 -4.64 -3.00 3.94
C LEU A 129 -3.64 -2.01 4.53
N ILE A 130 -2.56 -2.53 5.10
CA ILE A 130 -1.46 -1.73 5.65
C ILE A 130 -0.23 -1.90 4.78
N ALA A 131 0.49 -0.82 4.54
CA ALA A 131 1.82 -0.86 3.92
C ALA A 131 2.83 -0.10 4.75
N GLU A 132 3.91 -0.78 5.14
CA GLU A 132 5.10 -0.19 5.74
C GLU A 132 6.08 0.19 4.63
N CYS A 133 6.14 1.49 4.27
CA CYS A 133 6.93 2.00 3.14
C CYS A 133 8.42 2.20 3.50
N PHE A 134 9.07 1.13 3.97
CA PHE A 134 10.44 1.15 4.48
C PHE A 134 11.48 0.50 3.54
N GLY A 135 11.12 0.22 2.29
CA GLY A 135 12.04 -0.38 1.31
C GLY A 135 12.30 -1.85 1.61
N GLY A 136 13.57 -2.27 1.68
CA GLY A 136 13.93 -3.67 1.96
C GLY A 136 13.32 -4.22 3.26
N ARG A 137 12.98 -3.36 4.23
CA ARG A 137 12.29 -3.74 5.48
C ARG A 137 10.77 -3.60 5.42
N GLY A 138 10.23 -2.96 4.39
CA GLY A 138 8.81 -2.73 4.21
C GLY A 138 8.00 -4.01 4.03
N ASN A 139 6.69 -3.90 4.26
CA ASN A 139 5.73 -4.99 4.12
C ASN A 139 4.37 -4.46 3.68
N ILE A 140 3.56 -5.31 3.03
CA ILE A 140 2.14 -5.04 2.75
C ILE A 140 1.34 -6.16 3.38
N VAL A 141 0.38 -5.82 4.24
CA VAL A 141 -0.41 -6.79 5.00
C VAL A 141 -1.89 -6.48 4.94
N LEU A 142 -2.72 -7.52 4.87
CA LEU A 142 -4.16 -7.45 4.95
C LEU A 142 -4.61 -7.92 6.32
N LEU A 143 -5.42 -7.12 6.99
CA LEU A 143 -5.98 -7.37 8.31
C LEU A 143 -7.48 -7.61 8.23
N ASP A 144 -8.02 -8.37 9.18
CA ASP A 144 -9.45 -8.42 9.45
C ASP A 144 -9.93 -7.28 10.36
N ALA A 145 -11.21 -7.32 10.73
CA ALA A 145 -11.83 -6.35 11.62
C ALA A 145 -11.22 -6.33 13.04
N GLU A 146 -10.62 -7.43 13.47
CA GLU A 146 -9.93 -7.58 14.76
C GLU A 146 -8.42 -7.25 14.67
N ALA A 147 -7.99 -6.60 13.58
CA ALA A 147 -6.61 -6.24 13.29
C ALA A 147 -5.64 -7.44 13.22
N ARG A 148 -6.14 -8.65 12.98
CA ARG A 148 -5.33 -9.86 12.81
C ARG A 148 -4.86 -10.00 11.37
N ILE A 149 -3.60 -10.37 11.20
CA ILE A 149 -2.98 -10.51 9.88
C ILE A 149 -3.55 -11.73 9.16
N ARG A 150 -4.22 -11.50 8.03
CA ARG A 150 -4.81 -12.53 7.17
C ARG A 150 -3.97 -12.82 5.93
N LEU A 151 -3.17 -11.85 5.50
CA LEU A 151 -2.25 -11.98 4.38
C LEU A 151 -1.06 -11.04 4.62
N ALA A 152 0.13 -11.46 4.25
CA ALA A 152 1.33 -10.62 4.24
C ALA A 152 2.13 -10.88 2.96
N TRP A 153 2.74 -9.83 2.42
CA TRP A 153 3.65 -9.94 1.28
C TRP A 153 4.85 -10.80 1.67
N ARG A 154 5.39 -10.54 2.87
CA ARG A 154 6.43 -11.34 3.51
C ARG A 154 5.95 -11.78 4.89
N TRP A 155 6.01 -13.09 5.14
CA TRP A 155 5.87 -13.67 6.47
C TRP A 155 7.22 -13.71 7.17
N ASP A 156 7.21 -13.48 8.49
CA ASP A 156 8.41 -13.66 9.31
C ASP A 156 8.59 -15.14 9.66
N SER A 157 9.85 -15.56 9.87
CA SER A 157 10.15 -16.88 10.43
C SER A 157 9.91 -16.88 11.94
N LEU A 158 9.46 -18.02 12.50
CA LEU A 158 9.34 -18.20 13.95
C LEU A 158 10.69 -18.14 14.67
N GLU A 159 11.79 -18.38 13.95
CA GLU A 159 13.16 -18.33 14.49
C GLU A 159 13.71 -16.89 14.55
N GLN A 160 13.02 -15.92 13.93
CA GLN A 160 13.41 -14.52 13.99
C GLN A 160 13.32 -14.01 15.44
N ALA A 161 14.27 -13.18 15.87
CA ALA A 161 14.33 -12.69 17.25
C ALA A 161 13.05 -11.98 17.72
N ARG A 162 12.34 -11.30 16.80
CA ARG A 162 11.07 -10.61 17.04
C ARG A 162 10.18 -10.74 15.79
N PRO A 163 9.45 -11.86 15.62
CA PRO A 163 8.55 -12.03 14.49
C PRO A 163 7.31 -11.16 14.73
N ARG A 164 6.97 -10.32 13.75
CA ARG A 164 5.82 -9.41 13.78
C ARG A 164 4.75 -9.83 12.79
N PHE A 165 5.15 -10.41 11.67
CA PHE A 165 4.26 -10.79 10.58
C PHE A 165 4.03 -12.30 10.58
N LEU A 166 3.11 -12.74 11.44
CA LEU A 166 2.68 -14.14 11.53
C LEU A 166 1.19 -14.27 11.19
N PRO A 167 0.74 -15.39 10.59
CA PRO A 167 -0.67 -15.61 10.32
C PRO A 167 -1.52 -15.56 11.60
N GLY A 168 -2.56 -14.73 11.61
CA GLY A 168 -3.50 -14.59 12.74
C GLY A 168 -3.00 -13.75 13.93
N ALA A 169 -1.73 -13.32 13.92
CA ALA A 169 -1.19 -12.39 14.89
C ALA A 169 -1.84 -11.01 14.75
N VAL A 170 -1.98 -10.28 15.86
CA VAL A 170 -2.46 -8.90 15.86
C VAL A 170 -1.36 -8.01 15.30
N TYR A 171 -1.69 -7.18 14.31
CA TYR A 171 -0.73 -6.26 13.72
C TYR A 171 -0.29 -5.19 14.73
N ALA A 172 1.02 -4.99 14.83
CA ALA A 172 1.64 -3.89 15.55
C ALA A 172 2.73 -3.25 14.67
N PRO A 173 2.78 -1.91 14.54
CA PRO A 173 3.77 -1.22 13.71
C PRO A 173 5.17 -1.27 14.36
N ALA A 174 6.22 -1.07 13.56
CA ALA A 174 7.60 -1.23 14.01
C ALA A 174 7.99 -0.28 15.16
N ASN A 175 7.42 0.92 15.13
CA ASN A 175 7.75 2.05 16.00
C ASN A 175 6.58 2.45 16.91
N ASP A 176 5.73 1.52 17.36
CA ASP A 176 4.73 1.88 18.37
C ASP A 176 5.42 2.24 19.69
N ARG A 177 5.78 3.53 19.84
CA ARG A 177 6.36 4.08 21.07
C ARG A 177 5.37 4.06 22.24
N ARG A 178 4.12 3.60 22.07
CA ARG A 178 3.17 3.42 23.18
C ARG A 178 3.41 2.16 24.00
N GLY A 179 4.33 1.27 23.60
CA GLY A 179 4.66 0.04 24.33
C GLY A 179 6.02 0.04 25.06
N ALA A 180 6.78 1.13 25.02
CA ALA A 180 8.16 1.19 25.56
C ALA A 180 8.28 2.00 26.87
N SER A 181 7.19 2.14 27.62
CA SER A 181 7.18 2.68 28.98
C SER A 181 6.52 1.66 29.89
N GLY A 182 7.31 0.71 30.38
CA GLY A 182 6.83 -0.37 31.24
C GLY A 182 7.91 -1.39 31.52
N ASP A 183 9.05 -0.93 32.04
CA ASP A 183 9.92 -1.65 32.99
C ASP A 183 10.79 -0.62 33.72
#